data_AF-L8H9Y1-F1
#
_entry.id   AF-L8H9Y1-F1
#
_cell.length_a   1.000
_cell.length_b   1.000
_cell.length_c   1.000
_cell.angle_alpha   90.00
_cell.angle_beta   90.00
_cell.angle_gamma   90.00
#
_symmetry.space_group_name_H-M   'P 1'
#
loop_
_entity.id
_entity.type
_entity.pdbx_description
1 polymer ?
#
loop_
_entity_poly.entity_id
_entity_poly.type
_entity_poly.pdbx_seq_one_letter_code
_entity_poly.pdbx_strand_id
1 'polypeptide(L)'
;MELNPFTLVPHAQEKFNYLGAFDIQRWYDAVAGEKELSGGGCTMRSRPGASPRQGAQAAATLGDEAEAEAGHAGGAPEVINELERTIQNVIDTDFNGGAVFVRLSTQSPKDVGRGWTEHPRVVPIVREELAATESEGRTLNDRIRALFAASLRVMKVESGRGALDLLLKSERIQSSVLHALANAAEARWDLCVVVRAWEESMRLDREFRTFVVRDRVVAITQYNEYCHYPAWADQHQLIADKIHHLFVHQGLRDKVPRAYREWAYVADFVLLGEPEERADLRVQLVEINPFGPGTGASLFDWHTERCLLQAGHDLWGDLDSAAAAQPSDIDAWTKTVACRVGDGDDEQTVVVRMATRPNPRVDSSFLSSFGIDILVPALDDDDEEDDDDEDEDDDDDEEEEDENQEAIDEFVDEFVAEANLRPVVREHCAGRFVRR
;
A
#
# COMPACT_ATOMS: atom_id res chain seq x y z
N MET A 1 -3.98 -3.18 23.44
CA MET A 1 -3.23 -4.06 22.51
C MET A 1 -3.10 -5.49 23.02
N GLU A 2 -3.85 -5.88 24.06
CA GLU A 2 -3.83 -7.25 24.62
C GLU A 2 -4.51 -8.31 23.72
N LEU A 3 -5.25 -7.88 22.69
CA LEU A 3 -5.85 -8.79 21.72
C LEU A 3 -4.75 -9.47 20.90
N ASN A 4 -4.89 -10.78 20.68
CA ASN A 4 -4.00 -11.54 19.83
C ASN A 4 -4.42 -11.38 18.35
N PRO A 5 -3.68 -10.62 17.54
CA PRO A 5 -4.07 -10.29 16.16
C PRO A 5 -4.08 -11.51 15.23
N PHE A 6 -3.45 -12.62 15.64
CA PHE A 6 -3.39 -13.86 14.88
C PHE A 6 -4.63 -14.74 15.09
N THR A 7 -5.44 -14.45 16.10
CA THR A 7 -6.68 -15.19 16.41
C THR A 7 -7.93 -14.33 16.25
N LEU A 8 -7.78 -13.08 15.81
CA LEU A 8 -8.93 -12.20 15.59
C LEU A 8 -9.72 -12.70 14.39
N VAL A 9 -10.99 -13.02 14.64
CA VAL A 9 -11.92 -13.46 13.61
C VAL A 9 -12.02 -12.38 12.53
N PRO A 10 -11.89 -12.74 11.24
CA PRO A 10 -12.16 -11.83 10.14
C PRO A 10 -13.53 -11.16 10.34
N HIS A 11 -13.63 -9.87 10.04
CA HIS A 11 -14.89 -9.13 10.12
C HIS A 11 -15.53 -8.99 11.52
N ALA A 12 -14.84 -9.39 12.60
CA ALA A 12 -15.32 -9.13 13.95
C ALA A 12 -15.04 -7.69 14.43
N GLN A 13 -15.94 -7.13 15.23
CA GLN A 13 -15.83 -5.78 15.79
C GLN A 13 -14.53 -5.58 16.59
N GLU A 14 -14.04 -6.60 17.29
CA GLU A 14 -12.76 -6.59 18.01
C GLU A 14 -11.58 -6.39 17.06
N LYS A 15 -11.61 -7.03 15.88
CA LYS A 15 -10.60 -6.85 14.83
C LYS A 15 -10.59 -5.40 14.36
N PHE A 16 -11.75 -4.80 14.14
CA PHE A 16 -11.81 -3.40 13.71
C PHE A 16 -11.38 -2.41 14.77
N ASN A 17 -11.75 -2.65 16.03
CA ASN A 17 -11.28 -1.84 17.14
C ASN A 17 -9.76 -1.94 17.30
N TYR A 18 -9.20 -3.13 17.06
CA TYR A 18 -7.76 -3.34 17.04
C TYR A 18 -7.08 -2.59 15.88
N LEU A 19 -7.57 -2.75 14.65
CA LEU A 19 -7.00 -2.10 13.47
C LEU A 19 -7.12 -0.56 13.56
N GLY A 20 -8.29 -0.05 13.95
CA GLY A 20 -8.56 1.38 14.09
C GLY A 20 -7.79 2.06 15.23
N ALA A 21 -7.13 1.29 16.10
CA ALA A 21 -6.17 1.84 17.04
C ALA A 21 -4.94 2.41 16.32
N PHE A 22 -4.64 1.99 15.09
CA PHE A 22 -3.46 2.39 14.32
C PHE A 22 -3.73 3.49 13.29
N ASP A 23 -4.98 3.93 13.18
CA ASP A 23 -5.37 5.05 12.35
C ASP A 23 -4.49 6.29 12.59
N ILE A 24 -4.17 7.01 11.52
CA ILE A 24 -3.21 8.12 11.55
C ILE A 24 -3.52 9.20 12.60
N GLN A 25 -4.79 9.54 12.84
CA GLN A 25 -5.19 10.50 13.89
C GLN A 25 -4.83 10.06 15.32
N ARG A 26 -4.47 8.78 15.54
CA ARG A 26 -4.05 8.26 16.84
C ARG A 26 -2.58 8.50 17.15
N TRP A 27 -1.75 8.73 16.13
CA TRP A 27 -0.30 8.81 16.30
C TRP A 27 0.36 10.02 15.64
N TYR A 28 -0.29 10.62 14.64
CA TYR A 28 0.29 11.68 13.83
C TYR A 28 0.79 12.86 14.66
N ASP A 29 -0.07 13.48 15.47
CA ASP A 29 0.27 14.68 16.24
C ASP A 29 1.44 14.44 17.20
N ALA A 30 1.52 13.23 17.78
CA ALA A 30 2.60 12.85 18.68
C ALA A 30 3.94 12.74 17.94
N VAL A 31 3.93 12.20 16.72
CA VAL A 31 5.14 11.95 15.92
C VAL A 31 5.60 13.18 15.13
N ALA A 32 4.67 13.94 14.55
CA ALA A 32 4.97 15.14 13.77
C ALA A 32 5.66 16.21 14.63
N GLY A 33 5.16 16.43 15.86
CA GLY A 33 5.68 17.41 16.80
C GLY A 33 5.56 18.87 16.32
N GLU A 34 6.01 19.82 17.13
CA GLU A 34 5.86 21.27 16.85
C GLU A 34 6.73 21.80 15.69
N LYS A 35 7.68 21.01 15.17
CA LYS A 35 8.68 21.43 14.16
C LYS A 35 8.26 21.21 12.70
N GLU A 36 6.98 20.99 12.43
CA GLU A 36 6.44 20.75 11.06
C GLU A 36 6.82 21.85 10.05
N LEU A 37 6.95 23.10 10.49
CA LEU A 37 7.19 24.25 9.61
C LEU A 37 8.64 24.36 9.10
N SER A 38 9.58 23.56 9.62
CA SER A 38 11.01 23.66 9.26
C SER A 38 11.60 22.37 8.66
N GLY A 39 10.76 21.44 8.18
CA GLY A 39 11.23 20.23 7.47
C GLY A 39 11.95 19.18 8.34
N GLY A 40 11.85 19.28 9.68
CA GLY A 40 12.54 18.41 10.64
C GLY A 40 11.64 17.41 11.38
N GLY A 41 10.43 17.16 10.89
CA GLY A 41 9.49 16.19 11.49
C GLY A 41 9.89 14.74 11.21
N CYS A 42 9.51 13.82 12.10
CA CYS A 42 9.77 12.38 11.92
C CYS A 42 8.86 11.73 10.87
N THR A 43 7.85 12.45 10.36
CA THR A 43 6.88 12.01 9.35
C THR A 43 6.55 13.15 8.39
N MET A 44 5.94 12.83 7.25
CA MET A 44 5.51 13.80 6.24
C MET A 44 4.34 14.65 6.75
N ARG A 45 4.39 15.96 6.49
CA ARG A 45 3.34 16.92 6.84
C ARG A 45 1.98 16.47 6.30
N SER A 46 1.01 16.27 7.18
CA SER A 46 -0.32 15.73 6.91
C SER A 46 -1.39 16.47 7.71
N ARG A 47 -2.59 16.58 7.14
CA ARG A 47 -3.77 17.15 7.77
C ARG A 47 -4.91 16.14 7.78
N PRO A 48 -5.22 15.52 8.92
CA PRO A 48 -6.48 14.81 9.12
C PRO A 48 -7.59 15.86 9.27
N GLY A 49 -8.69 15.78 8.50
CA GLY A 49 -9.67 16.87 8.61
C GLY A 49 -11.06 16.69 8.00
N ALA A 50 -11.24 15.89 6.95
CA ALA A 50 -12.58 15.73 6.39
C ALA A 50 -13.22 14.43 6.89
N SER A 51 -14.33 14.52 7.62
CA SER A 51 -15.13 13.34 7.94
C SER A 51 -15.93 12.95 6.70
N PRO A 52 -15.70 11.78 6.10
CA PRO A 52 -16.42 11.36 4.92
C PRO A 52 -17.79 10.79 5.28
N ARG A 53 -18.29 10.79 6.53
CA ARG A 53 -19.52 10.04 6.87
C ARG A 53 -20.70 10.36 5.95
N GLN A 54 -20.97 11.65 5.74
CA GLN A 54 -22.04 12.08 4.85
C GLN A 54 -21.66 11.80 3.37
N GLY A 55 -20.41 12.02 2.98
CA GLY A 55 -19.92 11.75 1.61
C GLY A 55 -19.85 10.27 1.24
N ALA A 56 -19.62 9.40 2.21
CA ALA A 56 -19.61 7.96 2.14
C ALA A 56 -21.03 7.42 1.99
N GLN A 57 -21.97 7.96 2.78
CA GLN A 57 -23.40 7.67 2.60
C GLN A 57 -23.88 8.11 1.22
N ALA A 58 -23.45 9.30 0.75
CA ALA A 58 -23.76 9.83 -0.58
C ALA A 58 -23.12 9.02 -1.72
N ALA A 59 -21.85 8.61 -1.58
CA ALA A 59 -21.16 7.79 -2.58
C ALA A 59 -21.74 6.37 -2.65
N ALA A 60 -22.13 5.79 -1.50
CA ALA A 60 -22.83 4.51 -1.46
C ALA A 60 -24.22 4.59 -2.14
N THR A 61 -24.95 5.71 -1.99
CA THR A 61 -26.24 5.92 -2.68
C THR A 61 -26.09 6.22 -4.17
N LEU A 62 -25.00 6.85 -4.61
CA LEU A 62 -24.73 7.06 -6.05
C LEU A 62 -24.34 5.78 -6.79
N GLY A 63 -23.83 4.76 -6.07
CA GLY A 63 -23.68 3.41 -6.62
C GLY A 63 -25.02 2.71 -6.86
N ASP A 64 -26.04 2.98 -6.02
CA ASP A 64 -27.39 2.42 -6.11
C ASP A 64 -28.30 3.16 -7.12
N GLU A 65 -28.15 4.48 -7.28
CA GLU A 65 -29.06 5.31 -8.10
C GLU A 65 -28.77 5.32 -9.60
N ALA A 66 -27.70 4.64 -10.06
CA ALA A 66 -27.45 4.46 -11.49
C ALA A 66 -28.48 3.54 -12.18
N GLU A 67 -29.34 2.84 -11.43
CA GLU A 67 -30.42 1.98 -11.96
C GLU A 67 -31.84 2.40 -11.54
N ALA A 68 -32.01 3.37 -10.64
CA ALA A 68 -33.34 3.79 -10.19
C ALA A 68 -33.75 5.14 -10.81
N GLU A 69 -34.66 5.08 -11.78
CA GLU A 69 -35.30 6.25 -12.39
C GLU A 69 -35.76 7.30 -11.36
N ALA A 70 -35.24 8.51 -11.55
CA ALA A 70 -35.81 9.82 -11.19
C ALA A 70 -36.77 9.86 -9.98
N GLY A 71 -36.25 10.27 -8.81
CA GLY A 71 -37.14 10.76 -7.77
C GLY A 71 -36.54 11.46 -6.55
N HIS A 72 -35.35 11.08 -6.05
CA HIS A 72 -34.88 11.54 -4.74
C HIS A 72 -33.39 11.98 -4.66
N ALA A 73 -32.70 12.08 -5.81
CA ALA A 73 -31.25 12.34 -5.95
C ALA A 73 -30.77 13.80 -5.69
N GLY A 74 -31.38 14.52 -4.75
CA GLY A 74 -31.04 15.94 -4.49
C GLY A 74 -29.79 16.17 -3.64
N GLY A 75 -29.37 15.19 -2.81
CA GLY A 75 -28.38 15.41 -1.76
C GLY A 75 -26.97 14.87 -2.04
N ALA A 76 -26.83 13.77 -2.77
CA ALA A 76 -25.53 13.11 -2.95
C ALA A 76 -24.49 13.95 -3.74
N PRO A 77 -24.87 14.64 -4.84
CA PRO A 77 -23.95 15.55 -5.53
C PRO A 77 -23.50 16.72 -4.66
N GLU A 78 -24.37 17.25 -3.78
CA GLU A 78 -24.03 18.39 -2.91
C GLU A 78 -22.96 18.01 -1.88
N VAL A 79 -23.06 16.81 -1.29
CA VAL A 79 -22.11 16.32 -0.29
C VAL A 79 -20.76 15.97 -0.91
N ILE A 80 -20.73 15.34 -2.09
CA ILE A 80 -19.49 15.11 -2.84
C ILE A 80 -18.81 16.44 -3.19
N ASN A 81 -19.58 17.42 -3.66
CA ASN A 81 -19.08 18.76 -3.94
C ASN A 81 -18.57 19.48 -2.68
N GLU A 82 -19.15 19.21 -1.51
CA GLU A 82 -18.67 19.75 -0.23
C GLU A 82 -17.35 19.11 0.21
N LEU A 83 -17.22 17.79 0.05
CA LEU A 83 -15.97 17.09 0.31
C LEU A 83 -14.84 17.56 -0.63
N GLU A 84 -15.12 17.67 -1.93
CA GLU A 84 -14.20 18.24 -2.93
C GLU A 84 -13.72 19.64 -2.50
N ARG A 85 -14.65 20.54 -2.14
CA ARG A 85 -14.33 21.89 -1.66
C ARG A 85 -13.53 21.87 -0.36
N THR A 86 -13.85 20.97 0.56
CA THR A 86 -13.13 20.84 1.84
C THR A 86 -11.69 20.40 1.60
N ILE A 87 -11.46 19.42 0.73
CA ILE A 87 -10.11 18.99 0.37
C ILE A 87 -9.36 20.13 -0.35
N GLN A 88 -10.01 20.82 -1.30
CA GLN A 88 -9.40 21.97 -1.98
C GLN A 88 -9.00 23.07 -0.99
N ASN A 89 -9.88 23.42 -0.04
CA ASN A 89 -9.56 24.41 0.99
C ASN A 89 -8.34 24.01 1.82
N VAL A 90 -8.20 22.72 2.18
CA VAL A 90 -7.02 22.22 2.89
C VAL A 90 -5.76 22.35 2.03
N ILE A 91 -5.83 21.98 0.75
CA ILE A 91 -4.71 22.13 -0.20
C ILE A 91 -4.27 23.61 -0.29
N ASP A 92 -5.22 24.53 -0.44
CA ASP A 92 -4.93 25.95 -0.60
C ASP A 92 -4.36 26.56 0.69
N THR A 93 -4.91 26.21 1.84
CA THR A 93 -4.58 26.86 3.13
C THR A 93 -3.39 26.23 3.84
N ASP A 94 -3.35 24.90 3.96
CA ASP A 94 -2.32 24.20 4.74
C ASP A 94 -1.11 23.84 3.86
N PHE A 95 -1.32 23.69 2.55
CA PHE A 95 -0.29 23.28 1.59
C PHE A 95 0.06 24.37 0.56
N ASN A 96 -0.46 25.59 0.70
CA ASN A 96 -0.21 26.75 -0.18
C ASN A 96 -0.52 26.46 -1.66
N GLY A 97 -1.53 25.64 -1.94
CA GLY A 97 -1.88 25.22 -3.31
C GLY A 97 -0.88 24.26 -3.95
N GLY A 98 0.03 23.68 -3.15
CA GLY A 98 1.02 22.71 -3.64
C GLY A 98 0.42 21.32 -3.93
N ALA A 99 1.24 20.46 -4.53
CA ALA A 99 0.87 19.07 -4.76
C ALA A 99 0.75 18.28 -3.44
N VAL A 100 -0.20 17.36 -3.41
CA VAL A 100 -0.51 16.52 -2.25
C VAL A 100 -0.70 15.06 -2.66
N PHE A 101 -0.67 14.20 -1.66
CA PHE A 101 -1.14 12.83 -1.67
C PHE A 101 -2.35 12.72 -0.73
N VAL A 102 -3.38 11.97 -1.10
CA VAL A 102 -4.57 11.76 -0.25
C VAL A 102 -4.78 10.29 0.09
N ARG A 103 -5.26 10.05 1.31
CA ARG A 103 -5.59 8.72 1.83
C ARG A 103 -6.76 8.77 2.81
N LEU A 104 -7.28 7.62 3.21
CA LEU A 104 -8.11 7.51 4.39
C LEU A 104 -7.25 7.36 5.65
N SER A 105 -7.84 7.51 6.84
CA SER A 105 -7.16 7.26 8.11
C SER A 105 -6.54 5.87 8.19
N THR A 106 -7.23 4.89 7.63
CA THR A 106 -6.90 3.46 7.68
C THR A 106 -5.88 3.02 6.63
N GLN A 107 -5.98 3.53 5.40
CA GLN A 107 -5.10 3.09 4.31
C GLN A 107 -5.01 4.07 3.14
N SER A 108 -3.96 3.86 2.35
CA SER A 108 -3.62 4.58 1.13
C SER A 108 -4.23 3.93 -0.13
N PRO A 109 -4.64 4.70 -1.15
CA PRO A 109 -5.13 4.20 -2.43
C PRO A 109 -3.98 3.69 -3.31
N LYS A 110 -3.24 2.68 -2.85
CA LYS A 110 -2.07 2.12 -3.58
C LYS A 110 -2.47 1.17 -4.72
N ASP A 111 -3.73 0.77 -4.76
CA ASP A 111 -4.34 -0.17 -5.70
C ASP A 111 -4.93 0.49 -6.93
N VAL A 112 -5.12 1.83 -6.92
CA VAL A 112 -5.79 2.49 -8.06
C VAL A 112 -5.06 2.12 -9.35
N GLY A 113 -3.72 2.00 -9.34
CA GLY A 113 -2.92 1.54 -10.48
C GLY A 113 -3.35 0.22 -11.17
N ARG A 114 -4.15 -0.65 -10.52
CA ARG A 114 -4.69 -1.91 -11.08
C ARG A 114 -5.77 -1.73 -12.16
N GLY A 115 -6.11 -0.50 -12.52
CA GLY A 115 -6.95 -0.17 -13.69
C GLY A 115 -6.48 1.05 -14.50
N TRP A 116 -5.22 1.46 -14.37
CA TRP A 116 -4.72 2.75 -14.91
C TRP A 116 -4.15 2.68 -16.31
N THR A 117 -4.23 1.55 -16.97
CA THR A 117 -4.02 1.48 -18.42
C THR A 117 -4.92 2.47 -19.13
N GLU A 118 -6.12 2.70 -18.59
CA GLU A 118 -7.07 3.72 -19.01
C GLU A 118 -6.71 5.14 -18.52
N HIS A 119 -5.89 5.28 -17.49
CA HIS A 119 -5.49 6.59 -17.01
C HIS A 119 -4.44 7.21 -17.95
N PRO A 120 -4.70 8.38 -18.54
CA PRO A 120 -3.92 8.91 -19.66
C PRO A 120 -2.46 9.25 -19.30
N ARG A 121 -2.12 9.29 -18.02
CA ARG A 121 -0.75 9.57 -17.53
C ARG A 121 0.10 8.32 -17.24
N VAL A 122 -0.48 7.14 -17.01
CA VAL A 122 0.35 5.98 -16.59
C VAL A 122 1.25 5.51 -17.71
N VAL A 123 0.71 5.29 -18.92
CA VAL A 123 1.52 4.82 -20.06
C VAL A 123 2.67 5.77 -20.40
N PRO A 124 2.46 7.10 -20.52
CA PRO A 124 3.58 8.03 -20.71
C PRO A 124 4.65 7.93 -19.62
N ILE A 125 4.24 7.80 -18.35
CA ILE A 125 5.17 7.69 -17.23
C ILE A 125 5.94 6.37 -17.29
N VAL A 126 5.27 5.24 -17.54
CA VAL A 126 5.94 3.94 -17.69
C VAL A 126 6.99 4.00 -18.79
N ARG A 127 6.66 4.62 -19.94
CA ARG A 127 7.61 4.81 -21.05
C ARG A 127 8.80 5.67 -20.65
N GLU A 128 8.58 6.75 -19.90
CA GLU A 128 9.64 7.61 -19.36
C GLU A 128 10.57 6.84 -18.40
N GLU A 129 10.01 6.10 -17.45
CA GLU A 129 10.77 5.31 -16.46
C GLU A 129 11.57 4.18 -17.13
N LEU A 130 11.00 3.54 -18.16
CA LEU A 130 11.71 2.53 -18.95
C LEU A 130 12.81 3.14 -19.82
N ALA A 131 12.58 4.32 -20.42
CA ALA A 131 13.59 5.01 -21.21
C ALA A 131 14.78 5.49 -20.36
N ALA A 132 14.55 5.77 -19.08
CA ALA A 132 15.61 6.12 -18.13
C ALA A 132 16.43 4.92 -17.63
N THR A 133 16.02 3.68 -17.96
CA THR A 133 16.73 2.47 -17.54
C THR A 133 17.77 2.09 -18.60
N GLU A 134 19.06 2.16 -18.25
CA GLU A 134 20.21 1.91 -19.16
C GLU A 134 20.45 0.41 -19.50
N SER A 135 19.45 -0.46 -19.39
CA SER A 135 19.62 -1.91 -19.63
C SER A 135 19.30 -2.29 -21.08
N GLU A 136 20.26 -2.89 -21.79
CA GLU A 136 20.01 -3.68 -23.01
C GLU A 136 19.06 -4.84 -22.67
N GLY A 137 17.93 -4.96 -23.35
CA GLY A 137 16.88 -5.94 -23.04
C GLY A 137 16.16 -5.61 -21.73
N ARG A 138 15.10 -4.80 -21.80
CA ARG A 138 14.32 -4.37 -20.62
C ARG A 138 13.68 -5.58 -19.94
N THR A 139 14.19 -5.96 -18.78
CA THR A 139 13.74 -7.16 -18.07
C THR A 139 12.31 -7.02 -17.57
N LEU A 140 11.66 -8.14 -17.28
CA LEU A 140 10.35 -8.15 -16.61
C LEU A 140 10.37 -7.31 -15.32
N ASN A 141 11.44 -7.42 -14.52
CA ASN A 141 11.61 -6.64 -13.30
C ASN A 141 11.63 -5.13 -13.57
N ASP A 142 12.24 -4.67 -14.66
CA ASP A 142 12.28 -3.25 -15.02
C ASP A 142 10.90 -2.72 -15.44
N ARG A 143 10.13 -3.53 -16.17
CA ARG A 143 8.73 -3.22 -16.51
C ARG A 143 7.85 -3.06 -15.27
N ILE A 144 7.98 -3.98 -14.32
CA ILE A 144 7.23 -3.92 -13.06
C ILE A 144 7.67 -2.71 -12.21
N ARG A 145 8.98 -2.42 -12.13
CA ARG A 145 9.50 -1.24 -11.45
C ARG A 145 8.95 0.06 -12.06
N ALA A 146 8.92 0.15 -13.38
CA ALA A 146 8.36 1.30 -14.11
C ALA A 146 6.86 1.46 -13.84
N LEU A 147 6.09 0.36 -13.83
CA LEU A 147 4.68 0.38 -13.44
C LEU A 147 4.49 0.93 -12.03
N PHE A 148 5.25 0.42 -11.05
CA PHE A 148 5.13 0.88 -9.68
C PHE A 148 5.54 2.35 -9.53
N ALA A 149 6.60 2.78 -10.22
CA ALA A 149 6.99 4.20 -10.27
C ALA A 149 5.88 5.08 -10.87
N ALA A 150 5.23 4.62 -11.94
CA ALA A 150 4.07 5.30 -12.51
C ALA A 150 2.92 5.37 -11.52
N SER A 151 2.60 4.25 -10.86
CA SER A 151 1.55 4.15 -9.84
C SER A 151 1.80 5.12 -8.66
N LEU A 152 3.05 5.33 -8.26
CA LEU A 152 3.38 6.36 -7.28
C LEU A 152 3.11 7.76 -7.85
N ARG A 153 3.72 8.11 -8.99
CA ARG A 153 3.67 9.46 -9.58
C ARG A 153 2.27 9.95 -9.86
N VAL A 154 1.35 9.04 -10.14
CA VAL A 154 -0.03 9.41 -10.43
C VAL A 154 -0.92 9.62 -9.21
N MET A 155 -0.49 9.17 -8.02
CA MET A 155 -1.14 9.54 -6.77
C MET A 155 -0.87 11.01 -6.37
N LYS A 156 -0.01 11.73 -7.12
CA LYS A 156 0.20 13.17 -6.99
C LYS A 156 -1.00 13.94 -7.55
N VAL A 157 -1.67 14.69 -6.69
CA VAL A 157 -2.83 15.50 -7.04
C VAL A 157 -2.65 16.95 -6.60
N GLU A 158 -3.22 17.89 -7.33
CA GLU A 158 -3.06 19.34 -7.11
C GLU A 158 -4.41 20.05 -6.89
N SER A 159 -5.50 19.29 -6.83
CA SER A 159 -6.85 19.82 -6.60
C SER A 159 -7.70 18.87 -5.78
N GLY A 160 -8.72 19.42 -5.12
CA GLY A 160 -9.74 18.65 -4.40
C GLY A 160 -10.47 17.66 -5.30
N ARG A 161 -10.68 18.04 -6.58
CA ARG A 161 -11.27 17.15 -7.59
C ARG A 161 -10.38 15.95 -7.90
N GLY A 162 -9.11 16.20 -8.20
CA GLY A 162 -8.14 15.13 -8.46
C GLY A 162 -7.96 14.21 -7.26
N ALA A 163 -7.96 14.77 -6.06
CA ALA A 163 -7.93 14.00 -4.82
C ALA A 163 -9.15 13.10 -4.64
N LEU A 164 -10.35 13.64 -4.86
CA LEU A 164 -11.58 12.86 -4.72
C LEU A 164 -11.69 11.77 -5.79
N ASP A 165 -11.34 12.08 -7.03
CA ASP A 165 -11.26 11.11 -8.14
C ASP A 165 -10.30 9.95 -7.81
N LEU A 166 -9.13 10.25 -7.24
CA LEU A 166 -8.17 9.24 -6.79
C LEU A 166 -8.76 8.32 -5.72
N LEU A 167 -9.45 8.88 -4.71
CA LEU A 167 -10.05 8.09 -3.64
C LEU A 167 -11.21 7.21 -4.14
N LEU A 168 -12.07 7.75 -5.01
CA LEU A 168 -13.23 7.03 -5.53
C LEU A 168 -12.86 5.85 -6.42
N LYS A 169 -11.72 5.92 -7.11
CA LYS A 169 -11.21 4.86 -7.99
C LYS A 169 -10.48 3.73 -7.25
N SER A 170 -10.24 3.86 -5.96
CA SER A 170 -9.56 2.82 -5.17
C SER A 170 -10.56 1.82 -4.58
N GLU A 171 -10.42 0.54 -4.94
CA GLU A 171 -11.17 -0.57 -4.36
C GLU A 171 -10.87 -0.73 -2.88
N ARG A 172 -9.62 -0.53 -2.48
CA ARG A 172 -9.21 -0.53 -1.07
C ARG A 172 -9.94 0.55 -0.29
N ILE A 173 -10.00 1.79 -0.80
CA ILE A 173 -10.74 2.87 -0.15
C ILE A 173 -12.23 2.54 -0.10
N GLN A 174 -12.82 2.05 -1.19
CA GLN A 174 -14.23 1.62 -1.22
C GLN A 174 -14.51 0.56 -0.15
N SER A 175 -13.68 -0.48 -0.06
CA SER A 175 -13.77 -1.52 0.96
C SER A 175 -13.72 -0.93 2.38
N SER A 176 -12.78 -0.01 2.66
CA SER A 176 -12.71 0.69 3.95
C SER A 176 -13.97 1.50 4.26
N VAL A 177 -14.55 2.17 3.27
CA VAL A 177 -15.75 2.99 3.44
C VAL A 177 -16.98 2.11 3.69
N LEU A 178 -17.22 1.11 2.86
CA LEU A 178 -18.32 0.14 3.04
C LEU A 178 -18.23 -0.54 4.40
N HIS A 179 -17.01 -0.91 4.78
CA HIS A 179 -16.75 -1.51 6.07
C HIS A 179 -17.10 -0.57 7.24
N ALA A 180 -16.64 0.68 7.18
CA ALA A 180 -16.96 1.68 8.18
C ALA A 180 -18.47 1.94 8.27
N LEU A 181 -19.20 1.90 7.13
CA LEU A 181 -20.64 2.07 7.07
C LEU A 181 -21.39 0.90 7.73
N ALA A 182 -20.98 -0.33 7.43
CA ALA A 182 -21.57 -1.54 8.01
C ALA A 182 -21.49 -1.55 9.55
N ASN A 183 -20.45 -0.93 10.12
CA ASN A 183 -20.20 -0.92 11.57
C ASN A 183 -20.54 0.43 12.23
N ALA A 184 -21.14 1.38 11.51
CA ALA A 184 -21.35 2.74 12.01
C ALA A 184 -22.32 2.86 13.20
N ALA A 185 -23.12 1.81 13.48
CA ALA A 185 -24.03 1.74 14.61
C ALA A 185 -23.35 1.25 15.90
N GLU A 186 -22.30 0.44 15.78
CA GLU A 186 -21.63 -0.23 16.90
C GLU A 186 -20.27 0.39 17.23
N ALA A 187 -19.60 0.95 16.22
CA ALA A 187 -18.34 1.67 16.36
C ALA A 187 -18.54 3.19 16.25
N ARG A 188 -17.71 3.96 16.97
CA ARG A 188 -17.59 5.40 16.73
C ARG A 188 -17.00 5.60 15.33
N TRP A 189 -17.78 6.16 14.41
CA TRP A 189 -17.26 6.58 13.10
C TRP A 189 -16.12 7.58 13.30
N ASP A 190 -14.90 7.19 12.95
CA ASP A 190 -13.70 8.03 13.07
C ASP A 190 -12.86 8.01 11.77
N LEU A 191 -13.42 7.46 10.68
CA LEU A 191 -12.80 7.49 9.36
C LEU A 191 -12.65 8.94 8.91
N CYS A 192 -11.47 9.32 8.42
CA CYS A 192 -11.21 10.65 7.89
C CYS A 192 -10.43 10.60 6.58
N VAL A 193 -10.59 11.62 5.73
CA VAL A 193 -9.67 11.89 4.63
C VAL A 193 -8.48 12.68 5.18
N VAL A 194 -7.30 12.24 4.78
CA VAL A 194 -6.02 12.81 5.16
C VAL A 194 -5.36 13.37 3.92
N VAL A 195 -4.98 14.64 3.99
CA VAL A 195 -4.21 15.32 2.96
C VAL A 195 -2.76 15.39 3.41
N ARG A 196 -1.82 14.88 2.62
CA ARG A 196 -0.39 14.84 2.93
C ARG A 196 0.40 15.61 1.88
N ALA A 197 1.40 16.38 2.30
CA ALA A 197 2.30 17.06 1.37
C ALA A 197 2.94 16.04 0.43
N TRP A 198 2.95 16.33 -0.87
CA TRP A 198 3.66 15.50 -1.83
C TRP A 198 5.17 15.63 -1.61
N GLU A 199 5.88 14.50 -1.60
CA GLU A 199 7.33 14.42 -1.43
C GLU A 199 7.97 14.02 -2.76
N GLU A 200 8.63 14.96 -3.43
CA GLU A 200 9.21 14.74 -4.77
C GLU A 200 10.31 13.69 -4.78
N SER A 201 11.06 13.57 -3.67
CA SER A 201 12.10 12.55 -3.54
C SER A 201 11.56 11.18 -3.11
N MET A 202 10.25 11.00 -2.98
CA MET A 202 9.70 9.70 -2.63
C MET A 202 9.90 8.70 -3.76
N ARG A 203 10.45 7.53 -3.43
CA ARG A 203 10.65 6.42 -4.37
C ARG A 203 10.30 5.10 -3.68
N LEU A 204 9.69 4.17 -4.42
CA LEU A 204 9.19 2.90 -3.86
C LEU A 204 10.29 1.89 -3.54
N ASP A 205 11.44 2.00 -4.22
CA ASP A 205 12.64 1.20 -3.94
C ASP A 205 13.32 1.56 -2.59
N ARG A 206 12.84 2.63 -1.96
CA ARG A 206 13.35 3.18 -0.69
C ARG A 206 12.32 3.16 0.43
N GLU A 207 11.19 2.48 0.23
CA GLU A 207 10.20 2.22 1.27
C GLU A 207 10.53 0.89 1.95
N PHE A 208 10.54 0.88 3.28
CA PHE A 208 10.94 -0.25 4.11
C PHE A 208 9.91 -0.51 5.19
N ARG A 209 9.48 -1.77 5.32
CA ARG A 209 8.62 -2.22 6.41
C ARG A 209 9.46 -2.69 7.58
N THR A 210 9.16 -2.18 8.76
CA THR A 210 9.92 -2.43 9.99
C THR A 210 9.02 -3.00 11.08
N PHE A 211 9.48 -4.05 11.74
CA PHE A 211 8.78 -4.71 12.84
C PHE A 211 9.37 -4.24 14.15
N VAL A 212 8.54 -3.68 15.02
CA VAL A 212 8.95 -3.14 16.32
C VAL A 212 8.28 -3.94 17.42
N VAL A 213 9.07 -4.38 18.39
CA VAL A 213 8.61 -5.14 19.56
C VAL A 213 9.23 -4.55 20.80
N ARG A 214 8.39 -4.22 21.79
CA ARG A 214 8.79 -3.65 23.08
C ARG A 214 9.82 -2.53 22.92
N ASP A 215 9.47 -1.58 22.05
CA ASP A 215 10.24 -0.36 21.82
C ASP A 215 11.62 -0.61 21.16
N ARG A 216 11.79 -1.75 20.48
CA ARG A 216 13.00 -2.14 19.75
C ARG A 216 12.68 -2.54 18.32
N VAL A 217 13.52 -2.12 17.40
CA VAL A 217 13.44 -2.55 15.99
C VAL A 217 13.98 -3.98 15.92
N VAL A 218 13.15 -4.90 15.45
CA VAL A 218 13.49 -6.33 15.39
C VAL A 218 13.90 -6.73 13.99
N ALA A 219 13.09 -6.35 13.00
CA ALA A 219 13.30 -6.71 11.62
C ALA A 219 12.96 -5.56 10.67
N ILE A 220 13.62 -5.50 9.52
CA ILE A 220 13.39 -4.55 8.43
C ILE A 220 13.36 -5.34 7.12
N THR A 221 12.47 -4.97 6.20
CA THR A 221 12.43 -5.51 4.84
C THR A 221 12.14 -4.41 3.84
N GLN A 222 12.59 -4.54 2.60
CA GLN A 222 12.03 -3.75 1.51
C GLN A 222 10.50 -3.92 1.50
N TYR A 223 9.78 -2.83 1.26
CA TYR A 223 8.32 -2.82 1.29
C TYR A 223 7.73 -3.53 0.06
N ASN A 224 8.22 -3.17 -1.14
CA ASN A 224 7.74 -3.75 -2.39
C ASN A 224 8.43 -5.10 -2.65
N GLU A 225 7.73 -6.19 -2.32
CA GLU A 225 8.19 -7.58 -2.50
C GLU A 225 8.16 -8.07 -3.96
N TYR A 226 7.51 -7.34 -4.87
CA TYR A 226 7.38 -7.75 -6.27
C TYR A 226 8.62 -7.42 -7.10
N CYS A 227 9.45 -6.48 -6.64
CA CYS A 227 10.59 -5.97 -7.38
C CYS A 227 11.93 -6.31 -6.71
N HIS A 228 12.94 -6.53 -7.53
CA HIS A 228 14.34 -6.46 -7.15
C HIS A 228 14.90 -5.07 -7.44
N TYR A 229 15.58 -4.50 -6.45
CA TYR A 229 16.24 -3.19 -6.55
C TYR A 229 17.76 -3.33 -6.33
N PRO A 230 18.55 -3.51 -7.41
CA PRO A 230 20.00 -3.76 -7.29
C PRO A 230 20.75 -2.73 -6.45
N ALA A 231 20.36 -1.45 -6.53
CA ALA A 231 20.99 -0.36 -5.80
C ALA A 231 20.92 -0.51 -4.27
N TRP A 232 19.93 -1.25 -3.76
CA TRP A 232 19.61 -1.42 -2.34
C TRP A 232 19.83 -2.84 -1.83
N ALA A 233 19.97 -3.83 -2.72
CA ALA A 233 20.04 -5.25 -2.39
C ALA A 233 21.15 -5.63 -1.40
N ASP A 234 22.25 -4.87 -1.35
CA ASP A 234 23.37 -5.08 -0.42
C ASP A 234 23.57 -3.91 0.58
N GLN A 235 22.57 -3.05 0.76
CA GLN A 235 22.64 -1.87 1.64
C GLN A 235 22.07 -2.11 3.04
N HIS A 236 21.99 -3.37 3.49
CA HIS A 236 21.35 -3.77 4.75
C HIS A 236 21.79 -2.92 5.95
N GLN A 237 23.11 -2.76 6.16
CA GLN A 237 23.65 -2.02 7.29
C GLN A 237 23.30 -0.52 7.22
N LEU A 238 23.44 0.11 6.05
CA LEU A 238 23.07 1.52 5.85
C LEU A 238 21.59 1.76 6.18
N ILE A 239 20.71 0.88 5.69
CA ILE A 239 19.26 0.97 5.93
C ILE A 239 18.98 0.85 7.44
N ALA A 240 19.58 -0.14 8.10
CA ALA A 240 19.42 -0.37 9.53
C ALA A 240 19.91 0.85 10.35
N ASP A 241 21.10 1.38 10.03
CA ASP A 241 21.68 2.55 10.71
C ASP A 241 20.81 3.79 10.55
N LYS A 242 20.31 4.05 9.33
CA LYS A 242 19.47 5.21 9.03
C LYS A 242 18.12 5.14 9.75
N ILE A 243 17.46 3.97 9.74
CA ILE A 243 16.19 3.77 10.45
C ILE A 243 16.40 3.82 11.97
N HIS A 244 17.45 3.18 12.49
CA HIS A 244 17.78 3.25 13.92
C HIS A 244 18.07 4.69 14.35
N HIS A 245 18.78 5.47 13.54
CA HIS A 245 19.08 6.86 13.85
C HIS A 245 17.81 7.72 13.98
N LEU A 246 16.85 7.59 13.05
CA LEU A 246 15.55 8.25 13.21
C LEU A 246 14.81 7.73 14.46
N PHE A 247 14.80 6.41 14.64
CA PHE A 247 14.06 5.75 15.70
C PHE A 247 14.55 6.18 17.09
N VAL A 248 15.83 6.02 17.37
CA VAL A 248 16.43 6.27 18.68
C VAL A 248 16.91 7.71 18.79
N HIS A 249 17.85 8.13 17.94
CA HIS A 249 18.57 9.40 18.14
C HIS A 249 17.76 10.65 17.77
N GLN A 250 16.82 10.56 16.83
CA GLN A 250 15.90 11.66 16.52
C GLN A 250 14.60 11.61 17.34
N GLY A 251 14.50 10.67 18.29
CA GLY A 251 13.46 10.60 19.31
C GLY A 251 12.09 10.15 18.79
N LEU A 252 12.02 9.50 17.62
CA LEU A 252 10.75 8.92 17.15
C LEU A 252 10.23 7.89 18.16
N ARG A 253 11.11 7.04 18.68
CA ARG A 253 10.86 6.03 19.71
C ARG A 253 10.05 6.62 20.86
N ASP A 254 10.43 7.77 21.41
CA ASP A 254 9.73 8.35 22.56
C ASP A 254 8.38 9.01 22.21
N LYS A 255 8.22 9.44 20.95
CA LYS A 255 7.01 10.09 20.43
C LYS A 255 5.89 9.11 20.09
N VAL A 256 6.24 7.88 19.73
CA VAL A 256 5.23 6.85 19.44
C VAL A 256 4.36 6.61 20.68
N PRO A 257 3.01 6.55 20.54
CA PRO A 257 2.12 6.32 21.67
C PRO A 257 2.56 5.12 22.54
N ARG A 258 2.63 5.34 23.86
CA ARG A 258 3.11 4.35 24.84
C ARG A 258 2.44 2.97 24.68
N ALA A 259 1.15 2.98 24.33
CA ALA A 259 0.39 1.75 24.11
C ALA A 259 1.02 0.85 23.03
N TYR A 260 1.60 1.42 21.96
CA TYR A 260 2.30 0.64 20.93
C TYR A 260 3.66 0.16 21.43
N ARG A 261 4.38 1.02 22.13
CA ARG A 261 5.76 0.78 22.59
C ARG A 261 5.88 -0.37 23.58
N GLU A 262 4.86 -0.60 24.39
CA GLU A 262 4.83 -1.71 25.36
C GLU A 262 4.53 -3.07 24.71
N TRP A 263 4.07 -3.08 23.45
CA TRP A 263 3.62 -4.26 22.71
C TRP A 263 4.44 -4.44 21.43
N ALA A 264 3.77 -4.57 20.29
CA ALA A 264 4.39 -4.67 18.99
C ALA A 264 3.55 -3.94 17.94
N TYR A 265 4.23 -3.42 16.92
CA TYR A 265 3.61 -2.75 15.78
C TYR A 265 4.53 -2.85 14.56
N VAL A 266 3.97 -2.52 13.40
CA VAL A 266 4.73 -2.41 12.16
C VAL A 266 4.84 -0.92 11.81
N ALA A 267 6.00 -0.48 11.34
CA ALA A 267 6.24 0.88 10.90
C ALA A 267 6.84 0.87 9.50
N ASP A 268 6.24 1.62 8.60
CA ASP A 268 6.77 1.79 7.24
C ASP A 268 7.60 3.09 7.20
N PHE A 269 8.84 2.99 6.73
CA PHE A 269 9.78 4.09 6.62
C PHE A 269 10.17 4.33 5.17
N VAL A 270 10.56 5.55 4.83
CA VAL A 270 11.11 5.89 3.52
C VAL A 270 12.42 6.66 3.66
N LEU A 271 13.40 6.34 2.82
CA LEU A 271 14.63 7.12 2.65
C LEU A 271 14.42 8.16 1.54
N LEU A 272 14.57 9.44 1.89
CA LEU A 272 14.33 10.60 1.04
C LEU A 272 15.63 11.37 0.77
N GLY A 273 15.68 12.07 -0.37
CA GLY A 273 16.87 12.73 -0.89
C GLY A 273 17.39 12.08 -2.17
N GLU A 274 18.54 12.54 -2.66
CA GLU A 274 19.14 12.01 -3.89
C GLU A 274 20.03 10.79 -3.63
N PRO A 275 19.97 9.73 -4.46
CA PRO A 275 20.69 8.48 -4.21
C PRO A 275 22.23 8.61 -4.25
N GLU A 276 22.77 9.55 -5.03
CA GLU A 276 24.20 9.79 -5.17
C GLU A 276 24.82 10.26 -3.85
N GLU A 277 24.01 10.90 -3.01
CA GLU A 277 24.38 11.45 -1.71
C GLU A 277 23.79 10.62 -0.58
N ARG A 278 24.08 9.31 -0.56
CA ARG A 278 23.55 8.36 0.47
C ARG A 278 23.75 8.83 1.91
N ALA A 279 24.83 9.57 2.16
CA ALA A 279 25.12 10.17 3.46
C ALA A 279 24.04 11.17 3.90
N ASP A 280 23.42 11.88 2.96
CA ASP A 280 22.46 12.96 3.18
C ASP A 280 20.99 12.49 3.13
N LEU A 281 20.76 11.20 2.86
CA LEU A 281 19.42 10.62 2.91
C LEU A 281 18.82 10.81 4.31
N ARG A 282 17.61 11.39 4.34
CA ARG A 282 16.78 11.51 5.53
C ARG A 282 15.78 10.36 5.58
N VAL A 283 15.46 9.89 6.78
CA VAL A 283 14.41 8.88 6.96
C VAL A 283 13.15 9.57 7.44
N GLN A 284 12.00 9.15 6.93
CA GLN A 284 10.70 9.55 7.47
C GLN A 284 9.79 8.34 7.70
N LEU A 285 9.01 8.40 8.76
CA LEU A 285 7.90 7.49 9.01
C LEU A 285 6.77 7.78 8.02
N VAL A 286 6.32 6.76 7.31
CA VAL A 286 5.20 6.80 6.37
C VAL A 286 3.89 6.42 7.05
N GLU A 287 3.92 5.35 7.84
CA GLU A 287 2.73 4.72 8.43
C GLU A 287 3.09 3.88 9.66
N ILE A 288 2.17 3.80 10.63
CA ILE A 288 2.20 2.81 11.72
C ILE A 288 1.02 1.88 11.51
N ASN A 289 1.31 0.59 11.48
CA ASN A 289 0.37 -0.49 11.20
C ASN A 289 0.28 -1.46 12.38
N PRO A 290 -0.84 -2.17 12.51
CA PRO A 290 -0.98 -3.26 13.46
C PRO A 290 0.04 -4.37 13.22
N PHE A 291 0.54 -4.98 14.29
CA PHE A 291 1.35 -6.20 14.19
C PHE A 291 0.44 -7.41 13.93
N GLY A 292 0.72 -8.20 12.90
CA GLY A 292 -0.02 -9.42 12.56
C GLY A 292 -0.65 -9.44 11.15
N PRO A 293 -1.40 -10.50 10.80
CA PRO A 293 -1.80 -10.81 9.42
C PRO A 293 -2.70 -9.79 8.72
N GLY A 294 -3.25 -8.81 9.43
CA GLY A 294 -3.96 -7.67 8.82
C GLY A 294 -3.03 -6.68 8.10
N THR A 295 -1.72 -6.78 8.32
CA THR A 295 -0.68 -5.99 7.68
C THR A 295 0.20 -6.94 6.86
N GLY A 296 0.55 -6.62 5.61
CA GLY A 296 1.45 -7.48 4.83
C GLY A 296 2.80 -7.71 5.55
N ALA A 297 3.39 -8.89 5.43
CA ALA A 297 4.72 -9.16 6.02
C ALA A 297 5.89 -8.80 5.08
N SER A 298 5.60 -8.39 3.85
CA SER A 298 6.59 -8.13 2.81
C SER A 298 7.46 -9.36 2.56
N LEU A 299 8.80 -9.29 2.68
CA LEU A 299 9.65 -10.45 2.48
C LEU A 299 9.72 -11.41 3.67
N PHE A 300 8.93 -11.19 4.73
CA PHE A 300 8.77 -12.14 5.84
C PHE A 300 7.44 -12.87 5.74
N ASP A 301 7.28 -13.91 6.56
CA ASP A 301 6.00 -14.60 6.70
C ASP A 301 5.52 -14.65 8.16
N TRP A 302 4.26 -14.25 8.37
CA TRP A 302 3.66 -14.12 9.70
C TRP A 302 3.52 -15.43 10.46
N HIS A 303 3.46 -16.57 9.77
CA HIS A 303 3.18 -17.86 10.37
C HIS A 303 4.48 -18.60 10.67
N THR A 304 5.38 -18.66 9.70
CA THR A 304 6.66 -19.37 9.78
C THR A 304 7.73 -18.58 10.52
N GLU A 305 7.69 -17.25 10.48
CA GLU A 305 8.75 -16.39 11.05
C GLU A 305 8.26 -15.56 12.23
N ARG A 306 7.10 -15.88 12.81
CA ARG A 306 6.53 -15.18 13.96
C ARG A 306 7.50 -15.06 15.13
N CYS A 307 8.28 -16.11 15.40
CA CYS A 307 9.29 -16.12 16.46
C CYS A 307 10.39 -15.08 16.19
N LEU A 308 10.87 -14.98 14.96
CA LEU A 308 11.82 -13.96 14.55
C LEU A 308 11.21 -12.55 14.67
N LEU A 309 10.00 -12.35 14.12
CA LEU A 309 9.34 -11.05 14.12
C LEU A 309 8.97 -10.55 15.54
N GLN A 310 8.79 -11.46 16.50
CA GLN A 310 8.60 -11.14 17.92
C GLN A 310 9.91 -11.11 18.73
N ALA A 311 11.07 -11.28 18.10
CA ALA A 311 12.37 -11.42 18.79
C ALA A 311 12.37 -12.50 19.89
N GLY A 312 11.63 -13.58 19.68
CA GLY A 312 11.45 -14.67 20.65
C GLY A 312 10.59 -14.31 21.87
N HIS A 313 10.02 -13.11 21.93
CA HIS A 313 9.06 -12.76 22.98
C HIS A 313 7.72 -13.39 22.67
N ASP A 314 7.21 -14.24 23.56
CA ASP A 314 5.84 -14.76 23.43
C ASP A 314 4.84 -13.71 23.94
N LEU A 315 4.46 -12.77 23.08
CA LEU A 315 3.60 -11.64 23.47
C LEU A 315 2.17 -12.07 23.80
N TRP A 316 1.71 -13.20 23.24
CA TRP A 316 0.32 -13.64 23.35
C TRP A 316 0.14 -15.07 23.92
N GLY A 317 1.22 -15.73 24.34
CA GLY A 317 1.17 -17.04 24.98
C GLY A 317 1.03 -18.22 24.01
N ASP A 318 1.25 -18.00 22.71
CA ASP A 318 0.95 -18.94 21.62
C ASP A 318 2.10 -19.08 20.61
N LEU A 319 3.29 -18.53 20.89
CA LEU A 319 4.42 -18.52 19.96
C LEU A 319 4.92 -19.92 19.61
N ASP A 320 4.93 -20.84 20.58
CA ASP A 320 5.37 -22.23 20.38
C ASP A 320 4.45 -23.00 19.41
N SER A 321 3.17 -22.61 19.31
CA SER A 321 2.22 -23.23 18.38
C SER A 321 2.40 -22.74 16.93
N ALA A 322 3.09 -21.61 16.73
CA ALA A 322 3.35 -21.04 15.41
C ALA A 322 4.59 -21.62 14.72
N ALA A 323 5.53 -22.21 15.47
CA ALA A 323 6.82 -22.68 14.95
C ALA A 323 6.77 -23.95 14.06
N ALA A 324 5.58 -24.47 13.76
CA ALA A 324 5.38 -25.72 13.02
C ALA A 324 5.23 -25.57 11.50
N ALA A 325 5.37 -24.36 10.95
CA ALA A 325 5.12 -24.12 9.53
C ALA A 325 6.35 -24.42 8.65
N GLN A 326 6.09 -24.85 7.40
CA GLN A 326 7.13 -25.28 6.45
C GLN A 326 8.06 -24.12 6.04
N PRO A 327 9.34 -24.39 5.70
CA PRO A 327 10.24 -23.37 5.20
C PRO A 327 9.70 -22.67 3.95
N SER A 328 9.74 -21.34 3.94
CA SER A 328 9.44 -20.53 2.76
C SER A 328 10.58 -20.63 1.74
N ASP A 329 10.26 -20.72 0.44
CA ASP A 329 11.23 -20.69 -0.66
C ASP A 329 11.86 -19.29 -0.87
N ILE A 330 11.46 -18.30 -0.06
CA ILE A 330 11.87 -16.91 -0.18
C ILE A 330 13.38 -16.70 -0.04
N ASP A 331 14.08 -17.57 0.69
CA ASP A 331 15.53 -17.51 0.86
C ASP A 331 16.29 -17.79 -0.46
N ALA A 332 15.65 -18.35 -1.48
CA ALA A 332 16.28 -18.61 -2.78
C ALA A 332 16.56 -17.33 -3.59
N TRP A 333 15.85 -16.24 -3.31
CA TRP A 333 15.94 -14.98 -4.05
C TRP A 333 16.06 -13.75 -3.14
N THR A 334 16.07 -13.93 -1.81
CA THR A 334 16.30 -12.88 -0.82
C THR A 334 17.56 -13.13 -0.01
N LYS A 335 18.03 -12.11 0.70
CA LYS A 335 19.17 -12.18 1.61
C LYS A 335 18.83 -11.53 2.94
N THR A 336 18.99 -12.32 3.99
CA THR A 336 18.77 -11.91 5.38
C THR A 336 20.10 -11.65 6.07
N VAL A 337 20.28 -10.45 6.65
CA VAL A 337 21.51 -10.03 7.31
C VAL A 337 21.18 -9.49 8.71
N ALA A 338 21.88 -9.99 9.73
CA ALA A 338 21.86 -9.40 11.06
C ALA A 338 22.79 -8.17 11.10
N CYS A 339 22.22 -6.99 11.22
CA CYS A 339 22.93 -5.71 11.29
C CYS A 339 23.04 -5.27 12.74
N ARG A 340 24.21 -4.78 13.15
CA ARG A 340 24.41 -4.21 14.50
C ARG A 340 24.31 -2.70 14.39
N VAL A 341 23.41 -2.11 15.15
CA VAL A 341 23.09 -0.67 15.09
C VAL A 341 23.15 -0.05 16.49
N GLY A 342 23.39 1.25 16.54
CA GLY A 342 23.56 1.99 17.80
C GLY A 342 24.89 1.73 18.50
N ASP A 343 25.04 2.32 19.67
CA ASP A 343 26.22 2.24 20.53
C ASP A 343 25.84 2.21 22.02
N GLY A 344 26.73 1.66 22.85
CA GLY A 344 26.53 1.62 24.30
C GLY A 344 25.25 0.88 24.71
N ASP A 345 24.38 1.57 25.46
CA ASP A 345 23.13 1.00 26.00
C ASP A 345 22.01 0.87 24.94
N ASP A 346 22.15 1.55 23.79
CA ASP A 346 21.18 1.54 22.68
C ASP A 346 21.57 0.57 21.55
N GLU A 347 22.67 -0.17 21.75
CA GLU A 347 23.15 -1.16 20.81
C GLU A 347 22.16 -2.32 20.67
N GLN A 348 21.78 -2.64 19.44
CA GLN A 348 20.89 -3.76 19.15
C GLN A 348 21.24 -4.44 17.83
N THR A 349 20.81 -5.69 17.69
CA THR A 349 20.87 -6.44 16.43
C THR A 349 19.51 -6.37 15.76
N VAL A 350 19.49 -5.94 14.50
CA VAL A 350 18.30 -5.85 13.65
C VAL A 350 18.45 -6.82 12.48
N VAL A 351 17.42 -7.62 12.20
CA VAL A 351 17.41 -8.49 11.01
C VAL A 351 16.93 -7.69 9.81
N VAL A 352 17.71 -7.61 8.74
CA VAL A 352 17.31 -6.93 7.50
C VAL A 352 17.18 -7.94 6.37
N ARG A 353 16.05 -7.98 5.66
CA ARG A 353 15.84 -8.82 4.49
C ARG A 353 15.58 -8.00 3.23
N MET A 354 16.32 -8.31 2.18
CA MET A 354 16.22 -7.63 0.88
C MET A 354 16.12 -8.67 -0.24
N ALA A 355 15.42 -8.35 -1.32
CA ALA A 355 15.48 -9.13 -2.55
C ALA A 355 16.87 -8.97 -3.17
N THR A 356 17.47 -10.07 -3.61
CA THR A 356 18.75 -10.09 -4.33
C THR A 356 18.62 -10.46 -5.81
N ARG A 357 17.42 -10.91 -6.19
CA ARG A 357 17.02 -11.29 -7.53
C ARG A 357 15.54 -10.97 -7.72
N PRO A 358 15.05 -10.83 -8.96
CA PRO A 358 13.62 -10.70 -9.23
C PRO A 358 12.82 -11.79 -8.51
N ASN A 359 11.64 -11.42 -8.02
CA ASN A 359 10.77 -12.36 -7.33
C ASN A 359 10.29 -13.43 -8.34
N PRO A 360 10.61 -14.72 -8.13
CA PRO A 360 10.28 -15.78 -9.07
C PRO A 360 8.76 -16.05 -9.18
N ARG A 361 7.96 -15.49 -8.26
CA ARG A 361 6.49 -15.57 -8.29
C ARG A 361 5.86 -14.44 -9.09
N VAL A 362 6.67 -13.57 -9.69
CA VAL A 362 6.21 -12.48 -10.53
C VAL A 362 6.64 -12.77 -11.95
N ASP A 363 5.67 -13.12 -12.78
CA ASP A 363 5.83 -13.47 -14.19
C ASP A 363 5.09 -12.46 -15.10
N SER A 364 4.98 -12.77 -16.39
CA SER A 364 4.25 -11.93 -17.33
C SER A 364 2.75 -11.84 -17.01
N SER A 365 2.14 -12.92 -16.49
CA SER A 365 0.72 -12.91 -16.11
C SER A 365 0.43 -11.87 -15.01
N PHE A 366 1.40 -11.63 -14.13
CA PHE A 366 1.30 -10.56 -13.16
C PHE A 366 1.14 -9.20 -13.86
N LEU A 367 1.92 -8.88 -14.90
CA LEU A 367 1.75 -7.64 -15.65
C LEU A 367 0.43 -7.60 -16.44
N SER A 368 0.00 -8.74 -16.99
CA SER A 368 -1.29 -8.88 -17.67
C SER A 368 -2.44 -8.50 -16.75
N SER A 369 -2.35 -8.85 -15.46
CA SER A 369 -3.36 -8.48 -14.46
C SER A 369 -3.49 -6.97 -14.23
N PHE A 370 -2.51 -6.17 -14.69
CA PHE A 370 -2.59 -4.71 -14.71
C PHE A 370 -2.93 -4.16 -16.10
N GLY A 371 -3.15 -5.00 -17.11
CA GLY A 371 -3.45 -4.63 -18.50
C GLY A 371 -2.31 -3.96 -19.26
N ILE A 372 -1.06 -4.05 -18.77
CA ILE A 372 0.08 -3.29 -19.31
C ILE A 372 0.68 -3.93 -20.56
N ASP A 373 0.53 -5.23 -20.71
CA ASP A 373 1.09 -5.97 -21.85
C ASP A 373 0.58 -5.42 -23.20
N ILE A 374 -0.59 -4.78 -23.18
CA ILE A 374 -1.23 -4.11 -24.32
C ILE A 374 -0.56 -2.75 -24.65
N LEU A 375 0.12 -2.11 -23.69
CA LEU A 375 0.50 -0.68 -23.77
C LEU A 375 1.98 -0.42 -23.95
N VAL A 376 2.78 -1.40 -23.57
CA VAL A 376 4.20 -1.47 -23.87
C VAL A 376 4.38 -2.78 -24.63
N PRO A 377 4.19 -2.77 -25.97
CA PRO A 377 4.61 -3.89 -26.81
C PRO A 377 6.04 -4.28 -26.40
N ALA A 378 6.44 -5.53 -26.62
CA ALA A 378 7.85 -5.87 -26.59
C ALA A 378 8.58 -4.78 -27.39
N LEU A 379 9.41 -3.96 -26.75
CA LEU A 379 10.09 -2.85 -27.41
C LEU A 379 11.26 -3.35 -28.25
N ASP A 380 11.15 -4.60 -28.70
CA ASP A 380 12.17 -5.41 -29.35
C ASP A 380 11.71 -5.88 -30.74
N ASP A 381 10.56 -5.43 -31.27
CA ASP A 381 10.06 -5.84 -32.60
C ASP A 381 10.39 -4.86 -33.75
N ASP A 382 11.21 -3.83 -33.52
CA ASP A 382 11.60 -2.85 -34.58
C ASP A 382 12.86 -3.26 -35.38
N ASP A 383 13.38 -4.49 -35.22
CA ASP A 383 14.60 -4.97 -35.91
C ASP A 383 14.42 -6.35 -36.62
N GLU A 384 13.19 -6.78 -36.94
CA GLU A 384 13.03 -7.84 -37.95
C GLU A 384 12.86 -7.19 -39.33
N GLU A 385 13.94 -7.27 -40.11
CA GLU A 385 13.98 -6.95 -41.53
C GLU A 385 12.79 -7.59 -42.25
N ASP A 386 12.12 -6.80 -43.09
CA ASP A 386 11.15 -7.24 -44.08
C ASP A 386 11.75 -8.37 -44.95
N ASP A 387 11.55 -9.62 -44.53
CA ASP A 387 11.61 -10.76 -45.43
C ASP A 387 10.17 -11.22 -45.67
N ASP A 388 9.63 -10.68 -46.76
CA ASP A 388 8.52 -11.25 -47.51
C ASP A 388 8.74 -12.77 -47.64
N ASP A 389 7.83 -13.59 -47.10
CA ASP A 389 7.46 -14.85 -47.74
C ASP A 389 6.10 -15.36 -47.23
N GLU A 390 5.32 -15.78 -48.22
CA GLU A 390 3.95 -16.26 -48.20
C GLU A 390 3.79 -17.58 -47.40
N ASP A 391 2.66 -17.78 -46.70
CA ASP A 391 1.70 -18.87 -46.98
C ASP A 391 0.72 -19.21 -45.82
N GLU A 392 -0.55 -19.25 -46.22
CA GLU A 392 -1.73 -20.08 -45.85
C GLU A 392 -1.87 -20.81 -44.50
N ASP A 393 -3.10 -20.64 -43.95
CA ASP A 393 -3.99 -21.59 -43.25
C ASP A 393 -3.54 -22.29 -41.93
N ASP A 394 -4.27 -22.03 -40.83
CA ASP A 394 -5.25 -22.99 -40.25
C ASP A 394 -5.90 -22.44 -38.95
N ASP A 395 -7.17 -22.82 -38.77
CA ASP A 395 -8.08 -22.55 -37.65
C ASP A 395 -7.68 -23.30 -36.34
N ASP A 396 -8.37 -22.93 -35.26
CA ASP A 396 -8.57 -23.62 -33.97
C ASP A 396 -7.58 -23.31 -32.82
N ASP A 397 -8.04 -22.53 -31.83
CA ASP A 397 -8.28 -23.02 -30.45
C ASP A 397 -8.81 -21.85 -29.57
N GLU A 398 -10.13 -21.84 -29.38
CA GLU A 398 -10.80 -21.18 -28.25
C GLU A 398 -10.84 -22.16 -27.04
N GLU A 399 -10.91 -21.58 -25.83
CA GLU A 399 -11.31 -22.20 -24.54
C GLU A 399 -10.21 -22.72 -23.58
N GLU A 400 -9.58 -21.81 -22.82
CA GLU A 400 -9.04 -22.10 -21.46
C GLU A 400 -9.25 -20.89 -20.50
N GLU A 401 -10.45 -20.28 -20.44
CA GLU A 401 -10.76 -19.17 -19.51
C GLU A 401 -11.63 -19.53 -18.29
N ASP A 402 -12.12 -20.77 -18.17
CA ASP A 402 -13.21 -21.04 -17.21
C ASP A 402 -12.78 -21.39 -15.76
N GLU A 403 -11.55 -21.85 -15.51
CA GLU A 403 -11.19 -22.32 -14.15
C GLU A 403 -10.89 -21.20 -13.14
N ASN A 404 -10.52 -20.00 -13.60
CA ASN A 404 -10.18 -18.88 -12.72
C ASN A 404 -11.40 -18.00 -12.39
N GLN A 405 -12.44 -18.04 -13.24
CA GLN A 405 -13.70 -17.33 -13.03
C GLN A 405 -14.54 -18.02 -11.96
N GLU A 406 -14.57 -19.37 -11.93
CA GLU A 406 -15.28 -20.12 -10.88
C GLU A 406 -14.73 -19.85 -9.47
N ALA A 407 -13.40 -19.70 -9.31
CA ALA A 407 -12.79 -19.41 -8.01
C ALA A 407 -13.09 -17.98 -7.50
N ILE A 408 -13.21 -17.01 -8.42
CA ILE A 408 -13.60 -15.64 -8.11
C ILE A 408 -15.09 -15.57 -7.76
N ASP A 409 -15.92 -16.28 -8.50
CA ASP A 409 -17.36 -16.34 -8.27
C ASP A 409 -17.69 -17.06 -6.95
N GLU A 410 -16.93 -18.09 -6.57
CA GLU A 410 -17.05 -18.77 -5.26
C GLU A 410 -16.67 -17.83 -4.10
N PHE A 411 -15.60 -17.04 -4.23
CA PHE A 411 -15.21 -16.04 -3.23
C PHE A 411 -16.27 -14.93 -3.06
N VAL A 412 -16.84 -14.45 -4.17
CA VAL A 412 -17.90 -13.44 -4.14
C VAL A 412 -19.18 -14.00 -3.53
N ASP A 413 -19.58 -15.22 -3.89
CA ASP A 413 -20.80 -15.84 -3.36
C ASP A 413 -20.65 -16.21 -1.87
N GLU A 414 -19.47 -16.61 -1.39
CA GLU A 414 -19.19 -16.85 0.04
C GLU A 414 -19.22 -15.53 0.85
N PHE A 415 -18.59 -14.47 0.35
CA PHE A 415 -18.59 -13.14 0.96
C PHE A 415 -20.01 -12.53 1.02
N VAL A 416 -20.82 -12.74 -0.03
CA VAL A 416 -22.20 -12.25 -0.13
C VAL A 416 -23.16 -13.07 0.75
N ALA A 417 -22.91 -14.38 0.90
CA ALA A 417 -23.73 -15.27 1.72
C ALA A 417 -23.51 -15.05 3.23
N GLU A 418 -22.27 -14.86 3.68
CA GLU A 418 -21.99 -14.62 5.11
C GLU A 418 -22.37 -13.19 5.56
N ALA A 419 -22.29 -12.20 4.68
CA ALA A 419 -22.62 -10.80 5.01
C ALA A 419 -24.12 -10.45 4.90
N ASN A 420 -25.00 -11.37 4.50
CA ASN A 420 -26.43 -11.12 4.27
C ASN A 420 -26.70 -9.95 3.28
N LEU A 421 -25.80 -9.74 2.31
CA LEU A 421 -25.86 -8.65 1.34
C LEU A 421 -26.39 -9.12 -0.03
N ARG A 422 -27.62 -9.64 -0.10
CA ARG A 422 -28.33 -9.84 -1.39
C ARG A 422 -29.35 -8.70 -1.57
N PRO A 423 -29.47 -8.01 -2.73
CA PRO A 423 -29.06 -8.35 -4.11
C PRO A 423 -28.00 -7.39 -4.74
N VAL A 424 -27.54 -6.38 -4.00
CA VAL A 424 -26.75 -5.23 -4.52
C VAL A 424 -25.36 -5.61 -5.04
N VAL A 425 -24.72 -6.64 -4.48
CA VAL A 425 -23.33 -7.02 -4.83
C VAL A 425 -23.25 -7.83 -6.13
N ARG A 426 -24.28 -8.62 -6.46
CA ARG A 426 -24.25 -9.54 -7.61
C ARG A 426 -24.39 -8.82 -8.96
N GLU A 427 -25.20 -7.76 -9.03
CA GLU A 427 -25.38 -6.96 -10.25
C GLU A 427 -24.17 -6.09 -10.57
N HIS A 428 -23.47 -5.58 -9.54
CA HIS A 428 -22.32 -4.69 -9.72
C HIS A 428 -21.03 -5.43 -10.14
N CYS A 429 -20.82 -6.67 -9.68
CA CYS A 429 -19.68 -7.50 -10.10
C CYS A 429 -19.89 -8.13 -11.48
N ALA A 430 -21.11 -8.57 -11.82
CA ALA A 430 -21.40 -9.17 -13.12
C ALA A 430 -21.46 -8.15 -14.28
N GLY A 431 -21.79 -6.88 -14.01
CA GLY A 431 -21.96 -5.84 -15.03
C GLY A 431 -20.66 -5.27 -15.64
N ARG A 432 -19.48 -5.57 -15.07
CA ARG A 432 -18.18 -5.09 -15.59
C ARG A 432 -17.40 -6.09 -16.44
N PHE A 433 -17.81 -7.36 -16.48
CA PHE A 433 -17.17 -8.39 -17.30
C PHE A 433 -17.89 -8.72 -18.60
N VAL A 434 -19.00 -8.02 -18.92
CA VAL A 434 -19.72 -8.24 -20.19
C VAL A 434 -19.99 -6.89 -20.87
N ARG A 435 -19.24 -6.62 -21.95
CA ARG A 435 -19.23 -5.44 -22.86
C ARG A 435 -18.24 -4.35 -22.38
N ARG A 436 -17.16 -4.05 -23.10
CA ARG A 436 -16.98 -3.95 -24.56
C ARG A 436 -15.53 -4.11 -24.96
#